data_AF-W0EFS6-F1
#
_entry.id   AF-W0EFS6-F1
#
_cell.length_a   1.000
_cell.length_b   1.000
_cell.length_c   1.000
_cell.angle_alpha   90.00
_cell.angle_beta   90.00
_cell.angle_gamma   90.00
#
_symmetry.space_group_name_H-M   'P 1'
#
loop_
_entity.id
_entity.type
_entity.pdbx_description
1 polymer ?
#
loop_
_entity_poly.entity_id
_entity_poly.type
_entity_poly.pdbx_seq_one_letter_code
_entity_poly.pdbx_strand_id
1 'polypeptide(L)' 'MNKEEFEKLDLDAQFKQLNAELEAGKNINDLLKELDLTKEVMVKKGFYAVGKKIMRKPVRGYNTPQD' A
#
# COMPACT_ATOMS: atom_id res chain seq x y z
N MET A 1 11.55 4.05 -9.08
CA MET A 1 11.31 2.62 -9.32
C MET A 1 10.27 2.51 -10.43
N ASN A 2 10.37 1.53 -11.34
CA ASN A 2 9.37 1.39 -12.40
C ASN A 2 8.16 0.56 -11.92
N LYS A 3 6.99 0.83 -12.49
CA LYS A 3 5.75 0.07 -12.26
C LYS A 3 5.96 -1.44 -12.30
N GLU A 4 6.69 -1.93 -13.31
CA GLU A 4 6.93 -3.36 -13.51
C GLU A 4 7.73 -4.01 -12.37
N GLU A 5 8.73 -3.30 -11.82
CA GLU A 5 9.45 -3.80 -10.65
C GLU A 5 8.56 -3.77 -9.42
N PHE A 6 7.76 -2.71 -9.26
CA PHE A 6 6.81 -2.60 -8.16
C PHE A 6 5.76 -3.70 -8.21
N GLU A 7 5.26 -4.09 -9.38
CA GLU A 7 4.30 -5.18 -9.54
C GLU A 7 4.90 -6.57 -9.25
N LYS A 8 6.19 -6.75 -9.55
CA LYS A 8 6.94 -7.98 -9.23
C LYS A 8 7.29 -8.11 -7.75
N LEU A 9 7.27 -7.01 -7.00
CA LEU A 9 7.50 -7.06 -5.55
C LEU A 9 6.35 -7.74 -4.82
N ASP A 10 6.73 -8.46 -3.77
CA ASP A 10 5.80 -9.00 -2.78
C ASP A 10 4.96 -7.90 -2.13
N LEU A 11 3.75 -8.27 -1.67
CA LEU A 11 2.84 -7.36 -0.98
C LEU A 11 3.53 -6.67 0.23
N ASP A 12 4.40 -7.39 0.94
CA ASP A 12 5.15 -6.84 2.07
C ASP A 12 6.17 -5.78 1.65
N ALA A 13 6.89 -6.04 0.56
CA ALA A 13 7.89 -5.13 0.00
C ALA A 13 7.24 -3.88 -0.62
N GLN A 14 6.14 -4.05 -1.36
CA GLN A 14 5.32 -2.94 -1.87
C GLN A 14 4.86 -2.05 -0.72
N PHE A 15 4.39 -2.65 0.37
CA PHE A 15 3.90 -1.93 1.54
C PHE A 15 5.01 -1.14 2.28
N LYS A 16 6.18 -1.76 2.47
CA LYS A 16 7.33 -1.09 3.10
C LYS A 16 7.81 0.09 2.28
N GLN A 17 7.90 -0.07 0.95
CA GLN A 17 8.29 1.03 0.05
C GLN A 17 7.30 2.18 0.11
N LEU A 18 6.01 1.90 -0.03
CA LEU A 18 4.98 2.94 0.01
C LEU A 18 4.97 3.69 1.35
N ASN A 19 5.17 3.00 2.48
CA ASN A 19 5.30 3.67 3.78
C ASN A 19 6.60 4.48 3.87
N ALA A 20 7.73 3.98 3.38
CA ALA A 20 8.99 4.72 3.42
C ALA A 20 8.92 6.03 2.63
N GLU A 21 8.31 6.02 1.44
CA GLU A 21 8.13 7.24 0.65
C GLU A 21 7.12 8.21 1.28
N LEU A 22 6.07 7.71 1.93
CA LEU A 22 5.16 8.52 2.73
C LEU A 22 5.82 9.15 3.95
N GLU A 23 6.70 8.42 4.65
CA GLU A 23 7.50 8.93 5.77
C GLU A 23 8.51 10.00 5.31
N ALA A 24 9.02 9.88 4.09
CA ALA A 24 9.81 10.92 3.43
C ALA A 24 8.98 12.18 3.09
N GLY A 25 7.67 12.16 3.32
CA GLY A 25 6.77 13.30 3.12
C GLY A 25 6.13 13.35 1.73
N LYS A 26 6.33 12.33 0.87
CA LYS A 26 5.64 12.26 -0.41
C LYS A 26 4.15 12.02 -0.20
N ASN A 27 3.33 12.54 -1.12
CA ASN A 27 1.90 12.30 -1.11
C ASN A 27 1.60 10.97 -1.78
N ILE A 28 0.67 10.20 -1.20
CA ILE A 28 0.29 8.90 -1.76
C ILE A 28 -0.27 9.00 -3.17
N ASN A 29 -0.98 10.09 -3.49
CA ASN A 29 -1.50 10.30 -4.83
C ASN A 29 -0.37 10.48 -5.85
N ASP A 30 0.73 11.11 -5.45
CA ASP A 30 1.88 11.37 -6.31
C ASP A 30 2.66 10.07 -6.56
N LEU A 31 2.93 9.32 -5.50
CA LEU A 31 3.45 7.95 -5.50
C LEU A 31 2.66 7.01 -6.41
N LEU A 32 1.34 7.01 -6.23
CA LEU A 32 0.42 6.22 -7.05
C LEU A 32 0.52 6.62 -8.52
N LYS A 33 0.63 7.93 -8.81
CA LYS A 33 0.74 8.45 -10.16
C LYS A 33 2.10 8.12 -10.80
N GLU A 34 3.19 8.18 -10.04
CA GLU A 34 4.54 7.74 -10.47
C GLU A 34 4.55 6.26 -10.85
N LEU A 35 3.85 5.43 -10.07
CA LEU A 35 3.78 3.99 -10.28
C LEU A 35 2.66 3.58 -11.25
N ASP A 36 1.92 4.54 -11.82
CA ASP A 36 0.72 4.30 -12.64
C ASP A 36 -0.24 3.29 -11.97
N LEU A 37 -0.41 3.47 -10.66
CA LEU A 37 -1.31 2.74 -9.78
C LEU A 37 -2.48 3.62 -9.40
N THR A 38 -3.64 3.02 -9.22
CA THR A 38 -4.84 3.69 -8.70
C THR A 38 -5.17 3.20 -7.30
N LYS A 39 -5.88 4.04 -6.53
CA LYS A 39 -6.42 3.66 -5.21
C LYS A 39 -7.23 2.37 -5.26
N GLU A 40 -7.95 2.11 -6.35
CA GLU A 40 -8.68 0.87 -6.56
C GLU A 40 -7.77 -0.37 -6.60
N VAL A 41 -6.62 -0.28 -7.26
CA VAL A 41 -5.64 -1.38 -7.31
C VAL A 41 -5.08 -1.67 -5.93
N MET A 42 -4.76 -0.63 -5.15
CA MET A 42 -4.38 -0.79 -3.74
C MET A 42 -5.47 -1.48 -2.94
N VAL A 43 -6.72 -1.01 -3.04
CA VAL A 43 -7.85 -1.59 -2.29
C VAL A 43 -8.09 -3.05 -2.68
N LYS A 44 -7.96 -3.39 -3.98
CA LYS A 44 -8.03 -4.78 -4.48
C LYS A 44 -6.89 -5.66 -3.95
N LYS A 45 -5.67 -5.12 -3.85
CA LYS A 45 -4.51 -5.79 -3.22
C LYS A 45 -4.62 -5.88 -1.70
N GLY A 46 -5.63 -5.25 -1.09
CA GLY A 46 -5.80 -5.22 0.36
C GLY A 46 -4.93 -4.17 1.04
N PHE A 47 -4.69 -3.03 0.41
CA PHE A 47 -4.00 -1.88 0.98
C PHE A 47 -4.90 -0.64 0.96
N TYR A 48 -4.76 0.22 1.95
CA TYR A 48 -5.46 1.49 2.00
C TYR A 48 -4.59 2.58 2.63
N ALA A 49 -4.73 3.80 2.14
CA ALA A 49 -4.06 4.98 2.66
C ALA A 49 -4.82 5.54 3.85
N VAL A 50 -4.16 5.78 4.98
CA VAL A 50 -4.71 6.51 6.14
C VAL A 50 -3.75 7.62 6.52
N GLY A 51 -4.11 8.85 6.17
CA GLY A 51 -3.27 10.03 6.41
C GLY A 51 -1.93 9.90 5.69
N LYS A 52 -0.83 9.82 6.47
CA LYS A 52 0.55 9.67 5.97
C LYS A 52 1.08 8.23 6.08
N LYS A 53 0.21 7.22 6.17
CA LYS A 53 0.62 5.81 6.26
C LYS A 53 -0.22 4.94 5.36
N ILE A 54 0.37 3.88 4.79
CA ILE A 54 -0.40 2.78 4.18
C ILE A 54 -0.70 1.78 5.29
N MET A 55 -1.93 1.28 5.30
CA MET A 55 -2.38 0.19 6.15
C MET A 55 -2.85 -0.99 5.29
N ARG A 56 -2.64 -2.22 5.79
CA ARG A 56 -3.15 -3.43 5.14
C ARG A 56 -4.58 -3.64 5.58
N LYS A 57 -5.48 -3.86 4.63
CA LYS A 57 -6.87 -4.22 4.88
C LYS A 57 -6.86 -5.44 5.80
N PRO A 58 -7.54 -5.37 6.96
CA PRO A 58 -7.76 -6.57 7.74
C PRO A 58 -8.52 -7.54 6.85
N VAL A 59 -7.86 -8.65 6.49
CA VAL A 59 -8.51 -9.77 5.82
C VAL A 59 -9.60 -10.27 6.76
N ARG A 60 -10.87 -10.19 6.31
CA ARG A 60 -12.01 -10.86 6.98
C ARG A 60 -11.68 -12.35 7.04
N GLY A 61 -11.09 -12.82 8.14
CA GLY A 61 -10.59 -14.18 8.24
C GLY A 61 -9.73 -14.46 9.48
N TYR A 62 -9.05 -13.46 10.03
CA TYR A 62 -8.52 -13.59 11.39
C TYR A 62 -9.56 -13.06 12.37
N ASN A 63 -10.24 -13.98 13.04
CA ASN A 63 -10.85 -13.74 14.34
C ASN A 63 -9.96 -12.76 15.11
N THR A 64 -10.49 -11.58 15.47
CA THR A 64 -10.14 -11.03 16.77
C THR A 64 -10.32 -12.17 17.77
N PRO A 65 -9.30 -12.60 18.53
CA PRO A 65 -9.57 -13.43 19.70
C PRO A 65 -10.55 -12.62 20.54
N GLN A 66 -11.80 -13.07 20.53
CA GLN A 66 -12.87 -12.50 21.30
C GLN A 66 -12.63 -13.07 22.70
N ASP A 67 -12.07 -12.25 23.58
CA ASP A 67 -11.97 -12.51 25.01
C ASP A 67 -13.40 -12.54 25.61
#